data_AF-A0A381J3B0-F1
#
_entry.id   AF-A0A381J3B0-F1
#
_cell.length_a   1.000
_cell.length_b   1.000
_cell.length_c   1.000
_cell.angle_alpha   90.00
_cell.angle_beta   90.00
_cell.angle_gamma   90.00
#
_symmetry.space_group_name_H-M   'P 1'
#
loop_
_entity.id
_entity.type
_entity.pdbx_description
1 polymer ?
#
loop_
_entity_poly.entity_id
_entity_poly.type
_entity_poly.pdbx_seq_one_letter_code
_entity_poly.pdbx_strand_id
1 'polypeptide(L)'
;MRKIKALIKYNFLNLHRIFIIIIMMLLFLFGIQQQLWASRISGEFHLNLITFLKTSWLPINLIYIPILIINEIISSSDQEIFHVLNISKKERFLGKLFTSSVINLAIIIINVLILVGVAIIAKAPLKYSLHLISMFLLNICTGLFCFSAIGLLIGETISKFRYRVLSYVLIILFFLGTNNFFKEPNILTPIMKFDPLSSTFELFSLDKLTLYHFMLWNLIGLLAMYLIYNIKDLQFLKFKNKIMLCFLVIAILYCLFVGSKYNPDRYFILKDNINENYEKESNLSEGFTIESYNMKLKLKDIVSNDCNMDIIINNKNLNKLTLSLYHTLKVSSINVNEKEVEFSSKDDTLTILLGDQYKEGEKIKVSIKYSGIINTVDKQGIKRFFVNNHSLFLADYFPWYPKSEWMGNTKKYEVEIEDNNGRVYSSLNEKDNGIFEGEGKEIFLVKNILLSNHLYKGIELVGKAEEIKTDVQCEKIMNAVNRMGDGVNDYKRLILTPQRDKEYLLYNLYEDQVIFGIHDTDEVLQYGR
;
A
#
# COMPACT_ATOMS: atom_id res chain seq x y z
N MET A 1 0.26 42.82 1.59
CA MET A 1 -0.02 42.01 2.80
C MET A 1 -1.12 42.56 3.71
N ARG A 2 -1.17 43.86 4.08
CA ARG A 2 -2.25 44.40 4.96
C ARG A 2 -3.67 44.15 4.40
N LYS A 3 -3.88 44.39 3.10
CA LYS A 3 -5.16 44.12 2.41
C LYS A 3 -5.57 42.63 2.44
N ILE A 4 -4.60 41.72 2.25
CA ILE A 4 -4.82 40.26 2.31
C ILE A 4 -5.20 39.81 3.73
N LYS A 5 -4.55 40.34 4.77
CA LYS A 5 -4.92 40.04 6.17
C LYS A 5 -6.35 40.47 6.49
N ALA A 6 -6.77 41.64 6.01
CA ALA A 6 -8.14 42.12 6.19
C ALA A 6 -9.17 41.23 5.47
N LEU A 7 -8.86 40.78 4.25
CA LEU A 7 -9.65 39.80 3.49
C LEU A 7 -9.84 38.49 4.26
N ILE A 8 -8.75 37.94 4.81
CA ILE A 8 -8.81 36.70 5.60
C ILE A 8 -9.73 36.88 6.81
N LYS A 9 -9.52 37.94 7.61
CA LYS A 9 -10.35 38.23 8.79
C LYS A 9 -11.82 38.36 8.43
N TYR A 10 -12.12 39.02 7.31
CA TYR A 10 -13.48 39.19 6.82
C TYR A 10 -14.14 37.87 6.42
N ASN A 11 -13.45 37.04 5.63
CA ASN A 11 -13.97 35.73 5.23
C ASN A 11 -14.27 34.86 6.45
N PHE A 12 -13.40 34.86 7.48
CA PHE A 12 -13.66 34.14 8.73
C PHE A 12 -14.90 34.63 9.49
N LEU A 13 -15.13 35.95 9.54
CA LEU A 13 -16.32 36.51 10.17
C LEU A 13 -17.62 36.07 9.47
N ASN A 14 -17.60 36.01 8.13
CA ASN A 14 -18.75 35.51 7.38
C ASN A 14 -18.94 34.01 7.55
N LEU A 15 -17.85 33.25 7.51
CA LEU A 15 -17.84 31.80 7.69
C LEU A 15 -18.43 31.38 9.05
N HIS A 16 -18.07 32.07 10.14
CA HIS A 16 -18.58 31.77 11.48
C HIS A 16 -20.11 31.82 11.59
N ARG A 17 -20.78 32.55 10.69
CA ARG A 17 -22.25 32.65 10.65
C ARG A 17 -22.92 31.53 9.86
N ILE A 18 -22.15 30.63 9.26
CA ILE A 18 -22.67 29.59 8.36
C ILE A 18 -22.78 28.26 9.12
N PHE A 19 -23.99 27.70 9.13
CA PHE A 19 -24.31 26.44 9.81
C PHE A 19 -23.47 25.24 9.33
N ILE A 20 -22.92 25.29 8.10
CA ILE A 20 -22.07 24.22 7.54
C ILE A 20 -20.81 23.93 8.36
N ILE A 21 -20.29 24.91 9.10
CA ILE A 21 -19.12 24.70 9.98
C ILE A 21 -19.49 23.82 11.17
N ILE A 22 -20.70 24.01 11.72
CA ILE A 22 -21.22 23.17 12.80
C ILE A 22 -21.42 21.74 12.28
N ILE A 23 -22.01 21.59 11.10
CA ILE A 23 -22.15 20.28 10.44
C ILE A 23 -20.77 19.61 10.26
N MET A 24 -19.78 20.35 9.73
CA MET A 24 -18.42 19.83 9.56
C MET A 24 -17.82 19.35 10.88
N MET A 25 -17.97 20.12 11.97
CA MET A 25 -17.49 19.73 13.30
C MET A 25 -18.20 18.48 13.82
N LEU A 26 -19.53 18.40 13.69
CA LEU A 26 -20.31 17.24 14.14
C LEU A 26 -19.94 15.98 13.35
N LEU A 27 -19.78 16.09 12.03
CA LEU A 27 -19.35 14.99 11.17
C LEU A 27 -17.93 14.53 11.50
N PHE A 28 -17.02 15.46 11.77
CA PHE A 28 -15.65 15.15 12.19
C PHE A 28 -15.63 14.42 13.54
N LEU A 29 -16.36 14.91 14.54
CA LEU A 29 -16.48 14.29 15.86
C LEU A 29 -17.13 12.91 15.78
N PHE A 30 -18.18 12.77 14.98
CA PHE A 30 -18.81 11.48 14.70
C PHE A 30 -17.81 10.50 14.08
N GLY A 31 -17.04 10.94 13.09
CA GLY A 31 -15.99 10.13 12.48
C GLY A 31 -14.94 9.67 13.48
N ILE A 32 -14.46 10.57 14.36
CA ILE A 32 -13.51 10.21 15.44
C ILE A 32 -14.14 9.19 16.40
N GLN A 33 -15.40 9.38 16.78
CA GLN A 33 -16.13 8.43 17.63
C GLN A 33 -16.17 7.04 16.99
N GLN A 34 -16.49 6.94 15.70
CA GLN A 34 -16.50 5.68 14.96
C GLN A 34 -15.10 5.06 14.88
N GLN A 35 -14.07 5.87 14.66
CA GLN A 35 -12.67 5.45 14.64
C GLN A 35 -12.22 4.82 15.97
N LEU A 36 -12.60 5.44 17.10
CA LEU A 36 -12.36 4.91 18.44
C LEU A 36 -13.15 3.62 18.71
N TRP A 37 -14.37 3.52 18.19
CA TRP A 37 -15.19 2.31 18.30
C TRP A 37 -14.61 1.14 17.50
N ALA A 38 -14.11 1.40 16.29
CA ALA A 38 -13.46 0.40 15.45
C ALA A 38 -12.13 -0.11 16.03
N SER A 39 -11.57 0.59 17.02
CA SER A 39 -10.39 0.15 17.76
C SER A 39 -10.72 -0.87 18.88
N ARG A 40 -11.97 -1.32 19.00
CA ARG A 40 -12.38 -2.40 19.90
C ARG A 40 -12.20 -3.76 19.22
N ILE A 41 -11.51 -4.68 19.88
CA ILE A 41 -11.34 -6.07 19.43
C ILE A 41 -12.00 -6.95 20.49
N SER A 42 -12.99 -7.77 20.10
CA SER A 42 -13.70 -8.70 21.00
C SER A 42 -14.32 -8.04 22.25
N GLY A 43 -14.85 -6.82 22.09
CA GLY A 43 -15.46 -6.05 23.18
C GLY A 43 -14.46 -5.36 24.14
N GLU A 44 -13.16 -5.67 24.06
CA GLU A 44 -12.11 -4.99 24.83
C GLU A 44 -11.54 -3.79 24.06
N PHE A 45 -11.20 -2.72 24.79
CA PHE A 45 -10.55 -1.56 24.19
C PHE A 45 -9.06 -1.86 24.00
N HIS A 46 -8.62 -2.10 22.76
CA HIS A 46 -7.21 -2.30 22.40
C HIS A 46 -6.79 -1.18 21.44
N LEU A 47 -6.44 -0.03 22.03
CA LEU A 47 -6.04 1.16 21.27
C LEU A 47 -4.57 1.07 20.86
N ASN A 48 -4.32 0.62 19.63
CA ASN A 48 -3.02 0.67 18.97
C ASN A 48 -3.00 1.81 17.94
N LEU A 49 -1.85 2.46 17.73
CA LEU A 49 -1.73 3.57 16.79
C LEU A 49 -2.02 3.12 15.36
N ILE A 50 -1.62 1.92 14.97
CA ILE A 50 -1.94 1.36 13.65
C ILE A 50 -3.45 1.22 13.49
N THR A 51 -4.12 0.53 14.42
CA THR A 51 -5.56 0.23 14.33
C THR A 51 -6.37 1.51 14.30
N PHE A 52 -5.95 2.51 15.07
CA PHE A 52 -6.52 3.85 14.99
C PHE A 52 -6.30 4.47 13.60
N LEU A 53 -5.09 4.40 13.05
CA LEU A 53 -4.80 4.89 11.71
C LEU A 53 -5.60 4.15 10.63
N LYS A 54 -5.83 2.83 10.74
CA LYS A 54 -6.63 2.02 9.79
C LYS A 54 -7.94 2.70 9.40
N THR A 55 -8.60 3.33 10.37
CA THR A 55 -9.91 3.99 10.21
C THR A 55 -9.85 5.52 10.19
N SER A 56 -8.64 6.11 10.20
CA SER A 56 -8.42 7.56 10.24
C SER A 56 -8.88 8.32 8.99
N TRP A 57 -9.16 7.60 7.91
CA TRP A 57 -9.76 8.17 6.71
C TRP A 57 -11.20 8.62 6.94
N LEU A 58 -11.95 7.99 7.84
CA LEU A 58 -13.39 8.21 8.02
C LEU A 58 -13.71 9.64 8.48
N PRO A 59 -13.12 10.17 9.57
CA PRO A 59 -13.36 11.56 9.97
C PRO A 59 -13.04 12.57 8.86
N ILE A 60 -11.99 12.32 8.08
CA ILE A 60 -11.53 13.20 7.00
C ILE A 60 -12.48 13.15 5.80
N ASN A 61 -12.93 11.95 5.42
CA ASN A 61 -13.86 11.78 4.31
C ASN A 61 -15.22 12.41 4.59
N LEU A 62 -15.72 12.28 5.83
CA LEU A 62 -16.98 12.90 6.25
C LEU A 62 -16.96 14.42 6.14
N ILE A 63 -15.79 15.06 6.23
CA ILE A 63 -15.66 16.52 6.10
C ILE A 63 -15.33 17.00 4.68
N TYR A 64 -15.06 16.12 3.71
CA TYR A 64 -14.74 16.55 2.34
C TYR A 64 -15.86 17.31 1.63
N ILE A 65 -17.12 16.88 1.75
CA ILE A 65 -18.26 17.63 1.21
C ILE A 65 -18.40 18.99 1.90
N PRO A 66 -18.42 19.08 3.25
CA PRO A 66 -18.39 20.37 3.93
C PRO A 66 -17.23 21.28 3.50
N ILE A 67 -16.01 20.75 3.32
CA ILE A 67 -14.85 21.50 2.83
C ILE A 67 -15.08 22.03 1.42
N LEU A 68 -15.60 21.21 0.50
CA LEU A 68 -15.95 21.65 -0.86
C LEU A 68 -16.93 22.81 -0.82
N ILE A 69 -18.00 22.71 -0.03
CA ILE A 69 -19.04 23.74 0.11
C ILE A 69 -18.46 25.02 0.74
N ILE A 70 -17.68 24.90 1.81
CA ILE A 70 -17.03 26.05 2.45
C ILE A 70 -16.13 26.79 1.46
N ASN A 71 -15.30 26.06 0.70
CA ASN A 71 -14.41 26.65 -0.28
C ASN A 71 -15.17 27.23 -1.49
N GLU A 72 -16.27 26.60 -1.91
CA GLU A 72 -17.18 27.17 -2.91
C GLU A 72 -17.74 28.51 -2.44
N ILE A 73 -18.26 28.60 -1.20
CA ILE A 73 -18.80 29.84 -0.62
C ILE A 73 -17.73 30.94 -0.50
N ILE A 74 -16.54 30.58 0.01
CA ILE A 74 -15.39 31.51 0.08
C ILE A 74 -15.10 32.09 -1.31
N SER A 75 -15.15 31.23 -2.33
CA SER A 75 -14.78 31.61 -3.69
C SER A 75 -15.89 32.30 -4.48
N SER A 76 -17.17 31.99 -4.24
CA SER A 76 -18.29 32.68 -4.87
C SER A 76 -18.56 34.06 -4.27
N SER A 77 -17.98 34.36 -3.10
CA SER A 77 -18.06 35.70 -2.52
C SER A 77 -17.42 36.76 -3.42
N ASP A 78 -18.26 37.62 -4.01
CA ASP A 78 -17.85 38.84 -4.71
C ASP A 78 -18.61 40.00 -4.09
N GLN A 79 -17.97 40.66 -3.12
CA GLN A 79 -18.62 41.69 -2.33
C GLN A 79 -18.17 43.09 -2.74
N GLU A 80 -19.11 44.03 -2.65
CA GLU A 80 -18.91 45.46 -2.96
C GLU A 80 -17.71 46.06 -2.21
N ILE A 81 -17.45 45.62 -0.97
CA ILE A 81 -16.29 46.02 -0.16
C ILE A 81 -14.96 45.83 -0.92
N PHE A 82 -14.84 44.80 -1.75
CA PHE A 82 -13.62 44.54 -2.51
C PHE A 82 -13.43 45.50 -3.69
N HIS A 83 -14.54 46.02 -4.23
CA HIS A 83 -14.55 47.05 -5.26
C HIS A 83 -14.21 48.42 -4.66
N VAL A 84 -14.76 48.72 -3.48
CA VAL A 84 -14.47 49.95 -2.72
C VAL A 84 -13.00 50.02 -2.27
N LEU A 85 -12.39 48.90 -1.88
CA LEU A 85 -10.99 48.85 -1.42
C LEU A 85 -9.94 48.78 -2.56
N ASN A 86 -10.38 48.87 -3.82
CA ASN A 86 -9.58 48.74 -5.04
C ASN A 86 -8.57 47.57 -4.96
N ILE A 87 -9.09 46.38 -4.61
CA ILE A 87 -8.29 45.16 -4.48
C ILE A 87 -8.27 44.45 -5.84
N SER A 88 -7.07 44.16 -6.35
CA SER A 88 -6.91 43.45 -7.62
C SER A 88 -7.47 42.03 -7.58
N LYS A 89 -7.90 41.49 -8.72
CA LYS A 89 -8.41 40.10 -8.83
C LYS A 89 -7.43 39.07 -8.27
N LYS A 90 -6.13 39.27 -8.51
CA LYS A 90 -5.05 38.41 -7.99
C LYS A 90 -4.98 38.44 -6.46
N GLU A 91 -5.07 39.61 -5.85
CA GLU A 91 -5.06 39.74 -4.39
C GLU A 91 -6.31 39.16 -3.73
N ARG A 92 -7.49 39.31 -4.37
CA ARG A 92 -8.74 38.68 -3.91
C ARG A 92 -8.61 37.15 -3.92
N PHE A 93 -8.12 36.58 -5.02
CA PHE A 93 -7.91 35.12 -5.13
C PHE A 93 -6.88 34.61 -4.11
N LEU A 94 -5.76 35.31 -3.95
CA LEU A 94 -4.77 34.96 -2.92
C LEU A 94 -5.38 35.00 -1.51
N GLY A 95 -6.21 36.00 -1.20
CA GLY A 95 -6.93 36.06 0.08
C GLY A 95 -7.85 34.87 0.31
N LYS A 96 -8.57 34.42 -0.72
CA LYS A 96 -9.43 33.22 -0.69
C LYS A 96 -8.59 31.95 -0.47
N LEU A 97 -7.51 31.79 -1.23
CA LEU A 97 -6.58 30.66 -1.10
C LEU A 97 -5.95 30.61 0.29
N PHE A 98 -5.47 31.73 0.84
CA PHE A 98 -4.96 31.77 2.21
C PHE A 98 -6.03 31.45 3.25
N THR A 99 -7.27 31.90 3.06
CA THR A 99 -8.38 31.55 3.96
C THR A 99 -8.60 30.03 3.98
N SER A 100 -8.68 29.42 2.80
CA SER A 100 -8.76 27.97 2.62
C SER A 100 -7.60 27.22 3.29
N SER A 101 -6.37 27.69 3.08
CA SER A 101 -5.18 27.09 3.69
C SER A 101 -5.20 27.15 5.22
N VAL A 102 -5.73 28.22 5.83
CA VAL A 102 -5.85 28.31 7.30
C VAL A 102 -6.87 27.31 7.84
N ILE A 103 -7.99 27.09 7.13
CA ILE A 103 -8.99 26.06 7.50
C ILE A 103 -8.37 24.67 7.44
N ASN A 104 -7.68 24.34 6.35
CA ASN A 104 -6.99 23.06 6.21
C ASN A 104 -5.92 22.86 7.29
N LEU A 105 -5.15 23.90 7.61
CA LEU A 105 -4.13 23.84 8.66
C LEU A 105 -4.77 23.57 10.03
N ALA A 106 -5.90 24.18 10.36
CA ALA A 106 -6.61 23.90 11.60
C ALA A 106 -7.06 22.43 11.69
N ILE A 107 -7.61 21.88 10.61
CA ILE A 107 -7.99 20.46 10.53
C ILE A 107 -6.76 19.56 10.72
N ILE A 108 -5.65 19.86 10.04
CA ILE A 108 -4.39 19.11 10.15
C ILE A 108 -3.88 19.13 11.60
N ILE A 109 -3.81 20.30 12.24
CA ILE A 109 -3.35 20.43 13.63
C ILE A 109 -4.20 19.57 14.57
N ILE A 110 -5.52 19.62 14.45
CA ILE A 110 -6.42 18.82 15.30
C ILE A 110 -6.16 17.32 15.11
N ASN A 111 -6.04 16.86 13.86
CA ASN A 111 -5.76 15.44 13.59
C ASN A 111 -4.40 15.00 14.14
N VAL A 112 -3.36 15.84 14.01
CA VAL A 112 -2.03 15.55 14.56
C VAL A 112 -2.09 15.46 16.09
N LEU A 113 -2.80 16.38 16.76
CA LEU A 113 -2.97 16.34 18.22
C LEU A 113 -3.64 15.05 18.68
N ILE A 114 -4.70 14.62 17.97
CA ILE A 114 -5.39 13.36 18.27
C ILE A 114 -4.43 12.16 18.11
N LEU A 115 -3.68 12.10 17.00
CA LEU A 115 -2.74 11.00 16.76
C LEU A 115 -1.60 10.95 17.78
N VAL A 116 -1.07 12.11 18.17
CA VAL A 116 -0.05 12.18 19.23
C VAL A 116 -0.64 11.70 20.56
N GLY A 117 -1.88 12.09 20.89
CA GLY A 117 -2.59 11.60 22.07
C GLY A 117 -2.74 10.08 22.05
N VAL A 118 -3.18 9.50 20.93
CA VAL A 118 -3.31 8.04 20.75
C VAL A 118 -1.96 7.34 20.88
N ALA A 119 -0.90 7.86 20.24
CA ALA A 119 0.44 7.28 20.31
C ALA A 119 0.98 7.23 21.76
N ILE A 120 0.71 8.29 22.55
CA ILE A 120 1.07 8.34 23.97
C ILE A 120 0.30 7.28 24.77
N ILE A 121 -1.02 7.17 24.56
CA ILE A 121 -1.87 6.19 25.25
C ILE A 121 -1.45 4.76 24.91
N ALA A 122 -1.18 4.49 23.63
CA ALA A 122 -0.71 3.20 23.13
C ALA A 122 0.74 2.87 23.55
N LYS A 123 1.47 3.84 24.13
CA LYS A 123 2.91 3.74 24.45
C LYS A 123 3.72 3.27 23.24
N ALA A 124 3.33 3.74 22.05
CA ALA A 124 3.98 3.40 20.79
C ALA A 124 5.43 3.94 20.78
N PRO A 125 6.41 3.22 20.22
CA PRO A 125 7.76 3.74 20.11
C PRO A 125 7.81 5.06 19.34
N LEU A 126 8.71 5.99 19.69
CA LEU A 126 8.75 7.32 19.07
C LEU A 126 9.06 7.26 17.56
N LYS A 127 10.11 6.53 17.17
CA LYS A 127 10.51 6.35 15.76
C LYS A 127 9.37 5.76 14.94
N TYR A 128 8.68 4.80 15.53
CA TYR A 128 7.51 4.12 14.97
C TYR A 128 6.35 5.11 14.73
N SER A 129 6.01 5.89 15.76
CA SER A 129 4.92 6.87 15.71
C SER A 129 5.19 8.00 14.72
N LEU A 130 6.41 8.54 14.71
CA LEU A 130 6.80 9.60 13.77
C LEU A 130 6.67 9.16 12.31
N HIS A 131 7.05 7.92 12.00
CA HIS A 131 6.92 7.38 10.65
C HIS A 131 5.44 7.32 10.23
N LEU A 132 4.58 6.73 11.07
CA LEU A 132 3.15 6.61 10.79
C LEU A 132 2.44 7.96 10.69
N ILE A 133 2.73 8.90 11.59
CA ILE A 133 2.16 10.26 11.57
C ILE A 133 2.59 11.01 10.31
N SER A 134 3.85 10.87 9.88
CA SER A 134 4.36 11.51 8.66
C SER A 134 3.61 11.04 7.40
N MET A 135 3.40 9.73 7.28
CA MET A 135 2.66 9.16 6.14
C MET A 135 1.19 9.60 6.14
N PHE A 136 0.56 9.61 7.30
CA PHE A 136 -0.79 10.13 7.46
C PHE A 136 -0.91 11.63 7.11
N LEU A 137 0.05 12.44 7.54
CA LEU A 137 0.09 13.88 7.25
C LEU A 137 0.13 14.15 5.74
N LEU A 138 0.98 13.41 5.00
CA LEU A 138 1.09 13.54 3.56
C LEU A 138 -0.25 13.23 2.86
N ASN A 139 -0.97 12.20 3.31
CA ASN A 139 -2.30 11.85 2.81
C ASN A 139 -3.33 12.96 3.05
N ILE A 140 -3.43 13.44 4.30
CA ILE A 140 -4.41 14.48 4.63
C ILE A 140 -4.09 15.78 3.89
N CYS A 141 -2.82 16.18 3.83
CA CYS A 141 -2.42 17.41 3.16
C CYS A 141 -2.79 17.38 1.68
N THR A 142 -2.50 16.27 0.99
CA THR A 142 -2.79 16.11 -0.44
C THR A 142 -4.29 16.03 -0.73
N GLY A 143 -5.06 15.31 0.10
CA GLY A 143 -6.52 15.23 0.01
C GLY A 143 -7.19 16.57 0.28
N LEU A 144 -6.93 17.20 1.44
CA LEU A 144 -7.52 18.51 1.79
C LEU A 144 -7.22 19.60 0.76
N PHE A 145 -6.00 19.61 0.22
CA PHE A 145 -5.64 20.51 -0.87
C PHE A 145 -6.48 20.28 -2.12
N CYS A 146 -6.72 19.02 -2.50
CA CYS A 146 -7.54 18.65 -3.65
C CYS A 146 -8.98 19.13 -3.52
N PHE A 147 -9.65 18.76 -2.43
CA PHE A 147 -11.04 19.16 -2.16
C PHE A 147 -11.17 20.68 -2.03
N SER A 148 -10.19 21.34 -1.42
CA SER A 148 -10.19 22.80 -1.29
C SER A 148 -10.01 23.51 -2.64
N ALA A 149 -9.05 23.08 -3.45
CA ALA A 149 -8.79 23.66 -4.76
C ALA A 149 -10.02 23.55 -5.68
N ILE A 150 -10.71 22.41 -5.62
CA ILE A 150 -11.89 22.17 -6.46
C ILE A 150 -13.12 22.91 -5.93
N GLY A 151 -13.30 23.03 -4.61
CA GLY A 151 -14.32 23.91 -4.04
C GLY A 151 -14.09 25.36 -4.48
N LEU A 152 -12.85 25.86 -4.41
CA LEU A 152 -12.49 27.20 -4.87
C LEU A 152 -12.77 27.38 -6.38
N LEU A 153 -12.45 26.37 -7.19
CA LEU A 153 -12.71 26.36 -8.64
C LEU A 153 -14.21 26.50 -8.94
N ILE A 154 -15.03 25.66 -8.32
CA ILE A 154 -16.50 25.64 -8.51
C ILE A 154 -17.10 26.98 -8.10
N GLY A 155 -16.62 27.58 -7.01
CA GLY A 155 -17.10 28.87 -6.52
C GLY A 155 -16.74 30.04 -7.43
N GLU A 156 -15.51 30.11 -7.95
CA GLU A 156 -15.07 31.23 -8.82
C GLU A 156 -15.70 31.14 -10.22
N THR A 157 -16.11 29.94 -10.65
CA THR A 157 -16.76 29.72 -11.95
C THR A 157 -18.27 29.69 -11.85
N ILE A 158 -18.83 28.59 -11.37
CA ILE A 158 -20.24 28.24 -11.63
C ILE A 158 -21.17 28.97 -10.66
N SER A 159 -20.80 29.00 -9.39
CA SER A 159 -21.63 29.62 -8.36
C SER A 159 -21.71 31.14 -8.52
N LYS A 160 -20.63 31.77 -8.98
CA LYS A 160 -20.58 33.20 -9.30
C LYS A 160 -21.59 33.62 -10.38
N PHE A 161 -21.93 32.73 -11.31
CA PHE A 161 -22.95 32.97 -12.36
C PHE A 161 -24.39 32.61 -11.92
N ARG A 162 -24.65 32.52 -10.61
CA ARG A 162 -25.97 32.20 -10.00
C ARG A 162 -26.51 30.78 -10.27
N TYR A 163 -25.70 29.86 -10.78
CA TYR A 163 -26.06 28.46 -10.98
C TYR A 163 -25.72 27.58 -9.76
N ARG A 164 -26.16 27.98 -8.56
CA ARG A 164 -25.80 27.28 -7.30
C ARG A 164 -26.19 25.79 -7.28
N VAL A 165 -27.31 25.43 -7.90
CA VAL A 165 -27.73 24.02 -8.00
C VAL A 165 -26.72 23.18 -8.77
N LEU A 166 -26.19 23.72 -9.88
CA LEU A 166 -25.18 23.04 -10.69
C LEU A 166 -23.85 22.89 -9.92
N SER A 167 -23.50 23.88 -9.09
CA SER A 167 -22.34 23.79 -8.19
C SER A 167 -22.46 22.60 -7.23
N TYR A 168 -23.64 22.38 -6.62
CA TYR A 168 -23.85 21.24 -5.72
C TYR A 168 -23.83 19.90 -6.44
N VAL A 169 -24.42 19.81 -7.64
CA VAL A 169 -24.35 18.60 -8.47
C VAL A 169 -22.89 18.24 -8.78
N LEU A 170 -22.06 19.23 -9.14
CA LEU A 170 -20.64 19.01 -9.42
C LEU A 170 -19.84 18.64 -8.18
N ILE A 171 -20.14 19.23 -7.03
CA ILE A 171 -19.55 18.84 -5.74
C ILE A 171 -19.82 17.35 -5.47
N ILE A 172 -21.07 16.89 -5.66
CA ILE A 172 -21.45 15.48 -5.46
C ILE A 172 -20.75 14.57 -6.48
N LEU A 173 -20.78 14.91 -7.77
CA LEU A 173 -20.14 14.12 -8.82
C LEU A 173 -18.62 14.02 -8.60
N PHE A 174 -17.98 15.13 -8.21
CA PHE A 174 -16.56 15.13 -7.89
C PHE A 174 -16.26 14.28 -6.65
N PHE A 175 -17.06 14.40 -5.59
CA PHE A 175 -16.92 13.58 -4.40
C PHE A 175 -17.05 12.08 -4.71
N LEU A 176 -18.04 11.69 -5.54
CA LEU A 176 -18.24 10.30 -5.99
C LEU A 176 -17.10 9.80 -6.91
N GLY A 177 -16.52 10.68 -7.73
CA GLY A 177 -15.40 10.33 -8.61
C GLY A 177 -14.08 10.14 -7.87
N THR A 178 -13.88 10.89 -6.78
CA THR A 178 -12.66 10.84 -5.95
C THR A 178 -12.73 9.84 -4.81
N ASN A 179 -13.89 9.71 -4.14
CA ASN A 179 -14.10 8.75 -3.07
C ASN A 179 -14.85 7.54 -3.61
N ASN A 180 -14.12 6.47 -3.97
CA ASN A 180 -14.72 5.23 -4.42
C ASN A 180 -14.56 4.14 -3.35
N PHE A 181 -15.44 4.18 -2.35
CA PHE A 181 -15.45 3.23 -1.21
C PHE A 181 -15.61 1.75 -1.60
N PHE A 182 -16.15 1.47 -2.80
CA PHE A 182 -16.59 0.12 -3.18
C PHE A 182 -16.17 -0.30 -4.60
N LYS A 183 -15.42 0.53 -5.33
CA LYS A 183 -14.96 0.15 -6.68
C LYS A 183 -13.55 -0.40 -6.63
N GLU A 184 -13.34 -1.48 -7.36
CA GLU A 184 -12.03 -2.04 -7.57
C GLU A 184 -11.19 -1.05 -8.39
N PRO A 185 -9.90 -0.89 -8.07
CA PRO A 185 -9.00 -0.10 -8.89
C PRO A 185 -9.02 -0.65 -10.32
N ASN A 186 -9.36 0.22 -11.28
CA ASN A 186 -9.39 -0.14 -12.69
C ASN A 186 -8.06 0.25 -13.35
N ILE A 187 -7.66 -0.48 -14.39
CA ILE A 187 -6.40 -0.31 -15.15
C ILE A 187 -6.23 1.14 -15.64
N LEU A 188 -7.31 1.85 -15.93
CA LEU A 188 -7.29 3.18 -16.54
C LEU A 188 -7.04 4.33 -15.56
N THR A 189 -7.27 4.17 -14.25
CA THR A 189 -7.14 5.26 -13.28
C THR A 189 -6.62 4.73 -11.95
N PRO A 190 -5.61 5.36 -11.32
CA PRO A 190 -5.27 5.05 -9.95
C PRO A 190 -6.47 5.44 -9.06
N ILE A 191 -7.14 4.46 -8.47
CA ILE A 191 -8.28 4.69 -7.56
C ILE A 191 -7.80 4.36 -6.16
N MET A 192 -8.01 5.29 -5.23
CA MET A 192 -7.79 5.02 -3.81
C MET A 192 -8.73 3.90 -3.37
N LYS A 193 -8.16 2.77 -2.95
CA LYS A 193 -8.90 1.71 -2.26
C LYS A 193 -8.65 1.87 -0.77
N PHE A 194 -9.72 1.97 0.01
CA PHE A 194 -9.63 1.87 1.46
C PHE A 194 -9.73 0.39 1.82
N ASP A 195 -8.68 -0.19 2.37
CA ASP A 195 -8.78 -1.53 2.96
C ASP A 195 -9.38 -1.40 4.36
N PRO A 196 -10.63 -1.86 4.59
CA PRO A 196 -11.23 -1.83 5.92
C PRO A 196 -10.59 -2.84 6.87
N LEU A 197 -9.83 -3.82 6.33
CA LEU A 197 -9.22 -4.93 7.04
C LEU A 197 -7.72 -4.94 6.75
N SER A 198 -6.97 -4.12 7.47
CA SER A 198 -5.53 -4.01 7.19
C SER A 198 -4.76 -5.22 7.72
N SER A 199 -3.73 -5.65 7.00
CA SER A 199 -2.94 -6.83 7.41
C SER A 199 -1.93 -6.57 8.56
N THR A 200 -1.43 -7.64 9.19
CA THR A 200 -0.42 -7.62 10.28
C THR A 200 0.91 -6.97 9.87
N PHE A 201 1.19 -6.79 8.58
CA PHE A 201 2.39 -6.08 8.09
C PHE A 201 2.07 -4.85 7.27
N GLU A 202 0.81 -4.46 7.19
CA GLU A 202 0.43 -3.25 6.50
C GLU A 202 0.94 -2.05 7.30
N LEU A 203 1.98 -1.42 6.77
CA LEU A 203 2.18 -0.01 7.03
C LEU A 203 0.92 0.72 6.54
N PHE A 204 0.53 1.74 7.29
CA PHE A 204 -0.12 2.91 6.71
C PHE A 204 0.87 3.60 5.75
N SER A 205 1.39 2.85 4.77
CA SER A 205 2.13 3.39 3.66
C SER A 205 1.08 4.08 2.85
N LEU A 206 1.29 5.36 2.63
CA LEU A 206 0.78 6.04 1.47
C LEU A 206 1.16 5.18 0.27
N ASP A 207 0.27 4.23 -0.08
CA ASP A 207 0.48 3.39 -1.24
C ASP A 207 0.70 4.38 -2.38
N LYS A 208 1.74 4.18 -3.17
CA LYS A 208 2.03 5.07 -4.27
C LYS A 208 0.80 5.27 -5.14
N LEU A 209 -0.06 4.25 -5.20
CA LEU A 209 -1.39 4.35 -5.79
C LEU A 209 -2.22 5.53 -5.24
N THR A 210 -2.34 5.67 -3.92
CA THR A 210 -3.03 6.78 -3.24
C THR A 210 -2.34 8.12 -3.49
N LEU A 211 -1.00 8.16 -3.51
CA LEU A 211 -0.26 9.37 -3.88
C LEU A 211 -0.63 9.84 -5.29
N TYR A 212 -0.54 8.91 -6.24
CA TYR A 212 -0.81 9.19 -7.65
C TYR A 212 -2.27 9.52 -7.89
N HIS A 213 -3.20 8.92 -7.13
CA HIS A 213 -4.61 9.29 -7.15
C HIS A 213 -4.81 10.77 -6.78
N PHE A 214 -4.30 11.22 -5.62
CA PHE A 214 -4.46 12.62 -5.22
C PHE A 214 -3.65 13.57 -6.11
N MET A 215 -2.44 13.20 -6.55
CA MET A 215 -1.66 13.99 -7.50
C MET A 215 -2.40 14.19 -8.82
N LEU A 216 -3.02 13.13 -9.36
CA LEU A 216 -3.81 13.19 -10.58
C LEU A 216 -4.94 14.21 -10.45
N TRP A 217 -5.77 14.10 -9.40
CA TRP A 217 -6.89 15.03 -9.19
C TRP A 217 -6.44 16.45 -8.90
N ASN A 218 -5.33 16.63 -8.19
CA ASN A 218 -4.71 17.94 -7.98
C ASN A 218 -4.24 18.57 -9.30
N LEU A 219 -3.60 17.81 -10.17
CA LEU A 219 -3.16 18.30 -11.49
C LEU A 219 -4.35 18.65 -12.39
N ILE A 220 -5.42 17.84 -12.38
CA ILE A 220 -6.68 18.14 -13.08
C ILE A 220 -7.31 19.43 -12.54
N GLY A 221 -7.38 19.59 -11.21
CA GLY A 221 -7.89 20.80 -10.56
C GLY A 221 -7.07 22.05 -10.91
N LEU A 222 -5.73 21.93 -10.91
CA LEU A 222 -4.82 23.01 -11.31
C LEU A 222 -4.98 23.38 -12.78
N LEU A 223 -5.11 22.38 -13.68
CA LEU A 223 -5.37 22.59 -15.09
C LEU A 223 -6.69 23.34 -15.31
N ALA A 224 -7.76 22.91 -14.62
CA ALA A 224 -9.05 23.58 -14.69
C ALA A 224 -8.95 25.03 -14.20
N MET A 225 -8.34 25.28 -13.04
CA MET A 225 -8.15 26.65 -12.52
C MET A 225 -7.37 27.52 -13.49
N TYR A 226 -6.32 26.97 -14.11
CA TYR A 226 -5.51 27.68 -15.08
C TYR A 226 -6.28 28.07 -16.34
N LEU A 227 -7.08 27.15 -16.89
CA LEU A 227 -7.90 27.39 -18.09
C LEU A 227 -8.95 28.47 -17.83
N ILE A 228 -9.60 28.43 -16.67
CA ILE A 228 -10.62 29.40 -16.28
C ILE A 228 -10.04 30.81 -16.14
N TYR A 229 -8.88 30.94 -15.49
CA TYR A 229 -8.28 32.25 -15.25
C TYR A 229 -7.79 32.91 -16.54
N ASN A 230 -7.34 32.11 -17.51
CA ASN A 230 -6.81 32.60 -18.79
C ASN A 230 -7.82 32.51 -19.94
N ILE A 231 -9.12 32.27 -19.68
CA ILE A 231 -10.12 32.01 -20.73
C ILE A 231 -10.29 33.15 -21.75
N LYS A 232 -10.05 34.40 -21.32
CA LYS A 232 -10.09 35.58 -22.21
C LYS A 232 -8.79 35.79 -22.98
N ASP A 233 -7.67 35.34 -22.42
CA ASP A 233 -6.33 35.42 -23.04
C ASP A 233 -6.01 34.15 -23.86
N LEU A 234 -6.93 33.17 -23.87
CA LEU A 234 -6.76 31.88 -24.52
C LEU A 234 -6.72 31.99 -26.05
N GLN A 235 -7.38 33.02 -26.62
CA GLN A 235 -7.33 33.34 -28.05
C GLN A 235 -5.95 33.89 -28.49
N PHE A 236 -5.16 34.45 -27.56
CA PHE A 236 -3.81 34.99 -27.81
C PHE A 236 -2.79 34.42 -26.83
N LEU A 237 -2.83 33.09 -26.62
CA LEU A 237 -1.90 32.39 -25.74
C LEU A 237 -0.44 32.72 -26.08
N LYS A 238 0.21 33.50 -25.21
CA LYS A 238 1.67 33.65 -25.21
C LYS A 238 2.32 32.27 -25.13
N PHE A 239 3.43 32.06 -25.82
CA PHE A 239 4.15 30.77 -25.87
C PHE A 239 4.38 30.13 -24.49
N LYS A 240 4.68 30.95 -23.47
CA LYS A 240 4.80 30.53 -22.06
C LYS A 240 3.57 29.77 -21.53
N ASN A 241 2.37 30.22 -21.89
CA ASN A 241 1.13 29.60 -21.42
C ASN A 241 0.85 28.27 -22.14
N LYS A 242 1.24 28.15 -23.42
CA LYS A 242 1.17 26.87 -24.16
C LYS A 242 2.11 25.83 -23.56
N ILE A 243 3.33 26.24 -23.18
CA ILE A 243 4.29 25.36 -22.50
C ILE A 243 3.71 24.88 -21.17
N MET A 244 3.14 25.78 -20.37
CA MET A 244 2.56 25.41 -19.07
C MET A 244 1.39 24.43 -19.20
N LEU A 245 0.50 24.62 -20.18
CA LEU A 245 -0.58 23.68 -20.49
C LEU A 245 -0.03 22.32 -20.92
N CYS A 246 0.95 22.30 -21.82
CA CYS A 246 1.60 21.07 -22.28
C CYS A 246 2.22 20.32 -21.10
N PHE A 247 2.96 21.02 -20.23
CA PHE A 247 3.55 20.42 -19.04
C PHE A 247 2.50 19.85 -18.08
N LEU A 248 1.40 20.56 -17.84
CA LEU A 248 0.30 20.06 -17.01
C LEU A 248 -0.35 18.80 -17.59
N VAL A 249 -0.60 18.77 -18.90
CA VAL A 249 -1.17 17.59 -19.58
C VAL A 249 -0.20 16.41 -19.53
N ILE A 250 1.08 16.63 -19.80
CA ILE A 250 2.12 15.60 -19.69
C ILE A 250 2.20 15.07 -18.25
N ALA A 251 2.14 15.95 -17.24
CA ALA A 251 2.15 15.56 -15.84
C ALA A 251 0.92 14.70 -15.48
N ILE A 252 -0.27 15.05 -15.97
CA ILE A 252 -1.50 14.28 -15.78
C ILE A 252 -1.35 12.88 -16.39
N LEU A 253 -0.92 12.80 -17.65
CA LEU A 253 -0.72 11.53 -18.35
C LEU A 253 0.37 10.67 -17.68
N TYR A 254 1.44 11.30 -17.21
CA TYR A 254 2.48 10.62 -16.45
C TYR A 254 1.95 10.07 -15.12
N CYS A 255 1.18 10.86 -14.35
CA CYS A 255 0.54 10.38 -13.13
C CYS A 255 -0.44 9.23 -13.38
N LEU A 256 -1.21 9.28 -14.47
CA LEU A 256 -2.08 8.16 -14.89
C LEU A 256 -1.26 6.90 -15.19
N PHE A 257 -0.25 7.02 -16.05
CA PHE A 257 0.58 5.90 -16.48
C PHE A 257 1.33 5.29 -15.29
N VAL A 258 2.01 6.10 -14.49
CA VAL A 258 2.77 5.60 -13.34
C VAL A 258 1.84 5.09 -12.25
N GLY A 259 0.74 5.78 -11.95
CA GLY A 259 -0.24 5.35 -10.96
C GLY A 259 -0.86 4.00 -11.29
N SER A 260 -1.20 3.75 -12.56
CA SER A 260 -1.80 2.48 -13.01
C SER A 260 -0.89 1.26 -12.79
N LYS A 261 0.44 1.44 -12.82
CA LYS A 261 1.41 0.37 -12.56
C LYS A 261 1.39 -0.14 -11.11
N TYR A 262 0.88 0.66 -10.19
CA TYR A 262 0.78 0.31 -8.77
C TYR A 262 -0.61 -0.24 -8.39
N ASN A 263 -1.54 -0.38 -9.35
CA ASN A 263 -2.82 -1.02 -9.10
C ASN A 263 -2.56 -2.45 -8.58
N PRO A 264 -3.16 -2.84 -7.45
CA PRO A 264 -2.97 -4.18 -6.94
C PRO A 264 -3.64 -5.19 -7.87
N ASP A 265 -2.97 -6.30 -8.08
CA ASP A 265 -3.52 -7.43 -8.81
C ASP A 265 -4.26 -8.39 -7.87
N ARG A 266 -5.32 -9.01 -8.37
CA ARG A 266 -6.09 -9.98 -7.60
C ARG A 266 -5.40 -11.32 -7.64
N TYR A 267 -4.88 -11.74 -6.49
CA TYR A 267 -4.23 -13.03 -6.37
C TYR A 267 -5.01 -13.91 -5.39
N PHE A 268 -5.52 -15.02 -5.88
CA PHE A 268 -6.22 -16.01 -5.07
C PHE A 268 -5.54 -17.36 -5.21
N ILE A 269 -5.10 -17.91 -4.09
CA ILE A 269 -4.55 -19.26 -4.02
C ILE A 269 -5.74 -20.23 -3.99
N LEU A 270 -5.97 -20.91 -5.12
CA LEU A 270 -7.15 -21.75 -5.39
C LEU A 270 -7.24 -23.00 -4.50
N LYS A 271 -6.11 -23.52 -4.03
CA LYS A 271 -6.01 -24.65 -3.11
C LYS A 271 -5.09 -24.26 -1.95
N ASP A 272 -5.64 -24.23 -0.75
CA ASP A 272 -4.92 -23.95 0.49
C ASP A 272 -4.19 -25.17 1.07
N ASN A 273 -4.41 -26.35 0.50
CA ASN A 273 -3.86 -27.57 1.04
C ASN A 273 -2.39 -27.72 0.57
N ILE A 274 -1.51 -26.93 1.16
CA ILE A 274 -0.06 -27.06 1.07
C ILE A 274 0.27 -28.55 1.23
N ASN A 275 -0.21 -29.21 2.29
CA ASN A 275 0.05 -30.62 2.59
C ASN A 275 -0.20 -31.60 1.42
N GLU A 276 -1.19 -31.39 0.54
CA GLU A 276 -1.40 -32.27 -0.63
C GLU A 276 -0.23 -32.25 -1.63
N ASN A 277 0.49 -31.13 -1.72
CA ASN A 277 1.69 -30.99 -2.56
C ASN A 277 2.98 -31.54 -1.90
N TYR A 278 2.97 -31.84 -0.59
CA TYR A 278 4.14 -32.34 0.15
C TYR A 278 3.99 -33.79 0.61
N GLU A 279 2.77 -34.27 0.86
CA GLU A 279 2.50 -35.59 1.44
C GLU A 279 2.38 -36.71 0.41
N LYS A 280 2.13 -36.40 -0.86
CA LYS A 280 2.39 -37.38 -1.92
C LYS A 280 3.88 -37.42 -2.14
N GLU A 281 4.52 -38.52 -1.74
CA GLU A 281 5.84 -38.93 -2.22
C GLU A 281 5.97 -38.47 -3.67
N SER A 282 6.89 -37.55 -3.89
CA SER A 282 7.11 -36.89 -5.17
C SER A 282 7.37 -37.95 -6.23
N ASN A 283 6.32 -38.42 -6.90
CA ASN A 283 6.47 -39.00 -8.20
C ASN A 283 7.13 -37.89 -9.02
N LEU A 284 8.38 -38.15 -9.42
CA LEU A 284 9.33 -37.35 -10.21
C LEU A 284 8.74 -36.93 -11.58
N SER A 285 7.53 -36.38 -11.57
CA SER A 285 6.65 -36.26 -12.73
C SER A 285 7.06 -35.11 -13.65
N GLU A 286 7.76 -34.10 -13.12
CA GLU A 286 8.35 -33.01 -13.90
C GLU A 286 9.65 -33.41 -14.59
N GLY A 287 10.27 -34.52 -14.19
CA GLY A 287 11.50 -35.02 -14.80
C GLY A 287 12.77 -34.23 -14.47
N PHE A 288 12.73 -33.35 -13.47
CA PHE A 288 13.92 -32.67 -12.92
C PHE A 288 13.76 -32.34 -11.42
N THR A 289 14.87 -32.06 -10.74
CA THR A 289 14.95 -31.61 -9.34
C THR A 289 15.85 -30.39 -9.26
N ILE A 290 15.43 -29.35 -8.54
CA ILE A 290 16.27 -28.18 -8.27
C ILE A 290 17.08 -28.43 -7.00
N GLU A 291 18.42 -28.38 -7.07
CA GLU A 291 19.32 -28.60 -5.94
C GLU A 291 19.65 -27.32 -5.18
N SER A 292 19.81 -26.20 -5.89
CA SER A 292 20.30 -24.96 -5.32
C SER A 292 19.70 -23.72 -5.98
N TYR A 293 19.69 -22.63 -5.23
CA TYR A 293 19.38 -21.28 -5.70
C TYR A 293 20.49 -20.33 -5.24
N ASN A 294 21.03 -19.56 -6.17
CA ASN A 294 21.83 -18.37 -5.89
C ASN A 294 21.09 -17.15 -6.49
N MET A 295 20.62 -16.25 -5.63
CA MET A 295 19.75 -15.14 -6.00
C MET A 295 20.38 -13.80 -5.64
N LYS A 296 20.38 -12.86 -6.59
CA LYS A 296 20.75 -11.46 -6.36
C LYS A 296 19.53 -10.57 -6.51
N LEU A 297 18.95 -10.21 -5.37
CA LEU A 297 17.69 -9.48 -5.24
C LEU A 297 17.91 -7.97 -5.10
N LYS A 298 17.07 -7.19 -5.79
CA LYS A 298 16.86 -5.76 -5.50
C LYS A 298 15.43 -5.59 -5.04
N LEU A 299 15.26 -5.29 -3.75
CA LEU A 299 13.95 -5.19 -3.08
C LEU A 299 13.54 -3.74 -2.87
N LYS A 300 13.27 -3.05 -3.99
CA LYS A 300 12.70 -1.69 -4.05
C LYS A 300 11.22 -1.76 -4.47
N ASP A 301 10.69 -0.72 -5.09
CA ASP A 301 9.32 -0.73 -5.65
C ASP A 301 9.18 -1.61 -6.89
N ILE A 302 10.28 -1.85 -7.60
CA ILE A 302 10.39 -2.86 -8.65
C ILE A 302 11.35 -3.91 -8.10
N VAL A 303 10.87 -5.15 -8.02
CA VAL A 303 11.68 -6.31 -7.69
C VAL A 303 12.47 -6.69 -8.91
N SER A 304 13.77 -6.92 -8.76
CA SER A 304 14.56 -7.61 -9.77
C SER A 304 15.35 -8.73 -9.12
N ASN A 305 15.49 -9.85 -9.82
CA ASN A 305 16.31 -10.97 -9.39
C ASN A 305 17.19 -11.45 -10.55
N ASP A 306 18.45 -11.72 -10.24
CA ASP A 306 19.33 -12.58 -11.03
C ASP A 306 19.37 -13.94 -10.31
N CYS A 307 18.56 -14.89 -10.80
CA CYS A 307 18.35 -16.18 -10.16
C CYS A 307 19.09 -17.28 -10.91
N ASN A 308 20.09 -17.87 -10.27
CA ASN A 308 20.83 -19.01 -10.77
C ASN A 308 20.39 -20.28 -10.04
N MET A 309 20.10 -21.33 -10.78
CA MET A 309 19.64 -22.61 -10.26
C MET A 309 20.50 -23.74 -10.79
N ASP A 310 20.91 -24.65 -9.91
CA ASP A 310 21.45 -25.95 -10.32
C ASP A 310 20.30 -26.97 -10.36
N ILE A 311 20.10 -27.60 -11.51
CA ILE A 311 19.00 -28.55 -11.76
C ILE A 311 19.59 -29.90 -12.16
N ILE A 312 19.12 -30.98 -11.52
CA ILE A 312 19.37 -32.37 -11.94
C ILE A 312 18.21 -32.84 -12.80
N ILE A 313 18.51 -33.46 -13.92
CA ILE A 313 17.52 -34.13 -14.77
C ILE A 313 17.23 -35.53 -14.23
N ASN A 314 15.96 -35.84 -14.01
CA ASN A 314 15.50 -37.13 -13.48
C ASN A 314 14.83 -38.00 -14.55
N ASN A 315 14.47 -37.44 -15.70
CA ASN A 315 13.81 -38.16 -16.78
C ASN A 315 14.69 -38.21 -18.03
N LYS A 316 14.66 -39.34 -18.74
CA LYS A 316 15.40 -39.49 -20.00
C LYS A 316 14.77 -38.62 -21.08
N ASN A 317 15.57 -37.79 -21.72
CA ASN A 317 15.21 -36.94 -22.86
C ASN A 317 14.29 -35.76 -22.50
N LEU A 318 14.59 -35.05 -21.41
CA LEU A 318 13.90 -33.81 -21.07
C LEU A 318 14.29 -32.71 -22.08
N ASN A 319 13.29 -32.10 -22.73
CA ASN A 319 13.48 -31.04 -23.73
C ASN A 319 12.84 -29.70 -23.34
N LYS A 320 12.19 -29.64 -22.19
CA LYS A 320 11.63 -28.40 -21.63
C LYS A 320 11.61 -28.42 -20.11
N LEU A 321 11.77 -27.26 -19.51
CA LEU A 321 11.51 -27.04 -18.08
C LEU A 321 10.21 -26.25 -17.94
N THR A 322 9.37 -26.64 -17.00
CA THR A 322 8.16 -25.88 -16.64
C THR A 322 8.31 -25.44 -15.20
N LEU A 323 8.35 -24.13 -14.99
CA LEU A 323 8.49 -23.51 -13.67
C LEU A 323 7.30 -22.58 -13.43
N SER A 324 7.01 -22.30 -12.17
CA SER A 324 6.05 -21.28 -11.76
C SER A 324 6.78 -19.97 -11.47
N LEU A 325 6.32 -18.87 -12.05
CA LEU A 325 6.81 -17.52 -11.79
C LEU A 325 5.66 -16.53 -11.98
N TYR A 326 5.43 -15.66 -11.00
CA TYR A 326 4.32 -14.72 -11.00
C TYR A 326 4.31 -13.83 -12.26
N HIS A 327 3.19 -13.75 -12.94
CA HIS A 327 3.08 -13.18 -14.29
C HIS A 327 3.47 -11.69 -14.42
N THR A 328 3.48 -10.91 -13.33
CA THR A 328 3.95 -9.51 -13.39
C THR A 328 5.49 -9.41 -13.39
N LEU A 329 6.19 -10.49 -13.02
CA LEU A 329 7.65 -10.62 -13.07
C LEU A 329 8.09 -10.97 -14.48
N LYS A 330 8.42 -9.94 -15.25
CA LYS A 330 8.83 -10.08 -16.65
C LYS A 330 10.25 -10.61 -16.73
N VAL A 331 10.40 -11.76 -17.36
CA VAL A 331 11.70 -12.37 -17.68
C VAL A 331 12.36 -11.58 -18.81
N SER A 332 13.59 -11.13 -18.60
CA SER A 332 14.39 -10.44 -19.62
C SER A 332 15.31 -11.37 -20.40
N SER A 333 15.81 -12.43 -19.76
CA SER A 333 16.72 -13.39 -20.37
C SER A 333 16.75 -14.70 -19.56
N ILE A 334 16.93 -15.82 -20.26
CA ILE A 334 17.19 -17.13 -19.65
C ILE A 334 18.41 -17.75 -20.33
N ASN A 335 19.38 -18.18 -19.52
CA ASN A 335 20.55 -18.90 -20.00
C ASN A 335 20.58 -20.31 -19.40
N VAL A 336 20.82 -21.32 -20.22
CA VAL A 336 21.08 -22.70 -19.80
C VAL A 336 22.52 -23.04 -20.17
N ASN A 337 23.35 -23.38 -19.18
CA ASN A 337 24.79 -23.61 -19.36
C ASN A 337 25.46 -22.48 -20.18
N GLU A 338 25.17 -21.23 -19.80
CA GLU A 338 25.69 -20.00 -20.43
C GLU A 338 25.17 -19.69 -21.84
N LYS A 339 24.28 -20.52 -22.41
CA LYS A 339 23.63 -20.25 -23.70
C LYS A 339 22.24 -19.69 -23.50
N GLU A 340 21.92 -18.60 -24.19
CA GLU A 340 20.57 -18.03 -24.19
C GLU A 340 19.58 -19.01 -24.85
N VAL A 341 18.39 -19.16 -24.25
CA VAL A 341 17.36 -20.10 -24.70
C VAL A 341 16.00 -19.41 -24.86
N GLU A 342 15.19 -19.96 -25.76
CA GLU A 342 13.81 -19.51 -25.94
C GLU A 342 12.92 -19.94 -24.77
N PHE A 343 11.98 -19.06 -24.42
CA PHE A 343 11.02 -19.31 -23.36
C PHE A 343 9.66 -18.68 -23.68
N SER A 344 8.62 -19.20 -23.05
CA SER A 344 7.28 -18.62 -23.07
C SER A 344 6.76 -18.51 -21.64
N SER A 345 6.18 -17.36 -21.31
CA SER A 345 5.48 -17.14 -20.06
C SER A 345 3.99 -16.92 -20.34
N LYS A 346 3.13 -17.65 -19.63
CA LYS A 346 1.68 -17.49 -19.68
C LYS A 346 1.12 -17.73 -18.29
N ASP A 347 0.31 -16.78 -17.83
CA ASP A 347 -0.16 -16.75 -16.44
C ASP A 347 1.06 -16.89 -15.51
N ASP A 348 0.96 -17.65 -14.42
CA ASP A 348 2.09 -17.86 -13.51
C ASP A 348 3.01 -19.02 -13.95
N THR A 349 2.98 -19.44 -15.22
CA THR A 349 3.78 -20.54 -15.77
C THR A 349 4.86 -20.04 -16.73
N LEU A 350 6.09 -20.46 -16.51
CA LEU A 350 7.26 -20.23 -17.34
C LEU A 350 7.73 -21.55 -17.96
N THR A 351 7.70 -21.65 -19.29
CA THR A 351 8.22 -22.80 -20.04
C THR A 351 9.53 -22.41 -20.72
N ILE A 352 10.60 -23.17 -20.45
CA ILE A 352 11.94 -22.98 -21.01
C ILE A 352 12.21 -24.11 -21.99
N LEU A 353 12.60 -23.79 -23.22
CA LEU A 353 12.95 -24.81 -24.22
C LEU A 353 14.43 -25.15 -24.10
N LEU A 354 14.71 -26.39 -23.73
CA LEU A 354 16.07 -26.91 -23.66
C LEU A 354 16.49 -27.27 -25.08
N GLY A 355 17.35 -26.46 -25.70
CA GLY A 355 17.77 -26.64 -27.10
C GLY A 355 18.42 -28.00 -27.40
N ASP A 356 18.89 -28.70 -26.36
CA ASP A 356 19.45 -30.05 -26.40
C ASP A 356 18.59 -31.01 -25.56
N GLN A 357 18.56 -32.30 -25.92
CA GLN A 357 17.95 -33.34 -25.07
C GLN A 357 18.93 -33.73 -23.96
N TYR A 358 18.53 -33.49 -22.71
CA TYR A 358 19.32 -33.86 -21.56
C TYR A 358 18.99 -35.29 -21.07
N LYS A 359 20.02 -35.98 -20.59
CA LYS A 359 19.93 -37.33 -20.03
C LYS A 359 19.71 -37.29 -18.52
N GLU A 360 19.11 -38.36 -18.02
CA GLU A 360 18.97 -38.59 -16.59
C GLU A 360 20.33 -38.54 -15.87
N GLY A 361 20.39 -37.81 -14.76
CA GLY A 361 21.58 -37.54 -13.96
C GLY A 361 22.41 -36.33 -14.40
N GLU A 362 22.14 -35.75 -15.58
CA GLU A 362 22.85 -34.54 -16.02
C GLU A 362 22.49 -33.34 -15.15
N LYS A 363 23.50 -32.52 -14.84
CA LYS A 363 23.35 -31.25 -14.12
C LYS A 363 23.37 -30.11 -15.11
N ILE A 364 22.37 -29.24 -15.03
CA ILE A 364 22.29 -28.02 -15.84
C ILE A 364 22.24 -26.81 -14.93
N LYS A 365 22.90 -25.73 -15.37
CA LYS A 365 22.83 -24.42 -14.72
C LYS A 365 21.84 -23.55 -15.46
N VAL A 366 20.82 -23.07 -14.78
CA VAL A 366 19.80 -22.20 -15.35
C VAL A 366 19.89 -20.84 -14.68
N SER A 367 20.12 -19.79 -15.47
CA SER A 367 20.14 -18.40 -15.02
C SER A 367 18.93 -17.68 -15.58
N ILE A 368 18.10 -17.09 -14.72
CA ILE A 368 16.89 -16.37 -15.08
C ILE A 368 16.97 -14.96 -14.51
N LYS A 369 16.90 -13.96 -15.40
CA LYS A 369 16.80 -12.55 -15.02
C LYS A 369 15.38 -12.08 -15.21
N TYR A 370 14.78 -11.53 -14.15
CA TYR A 370 13.41 -11.05 -14.21
C TYR A 370 13.20 -9.82 -13.33
N SER A 371 12.19 -9.02 -13.67
CA SER A 371 11.79 -7.87 -12.86
C SER A 371 10.30 -7.53 -12.97
N GLY A 372 9.72 -6.97 -11.91
CA GLY A 372 8.31 -6.61 -11.88
C GLY A 372 7.87 -5.97 -10.58
N ILE A 373 6.60 -5.55 -10.53
CA ILE A 373 5.96 -5.01 -9.34
C ILE A 373 5.13 -6.13 -8.71
N ILE A 374 5.40 -6.42 -7.43
CA ILE A 374 4.59 -7.35 -6.64
C ILE A 374 3.72 -6.49 -5.73
N ASN A 375 2.41 -6.47 -6.01
CA ASN A 375 1.40 -5.82 -5.18
C ASN A 375 0.08 -6.57 -5.37
N THR A 376 -0.23 -7.49 -4.47
CA THR A 376 -1.38 -8.39 -4.62
C THR A 376 -2.39 -8.19 -3.50
N VAL A 377 -3.66 -8.40 -3.82
CA VAL A 377 -4.79 -8.37 -2.89
C VAL A 377 -5.67 -9.60 -3.06
N ASP A 378 -6.35 -10.02 -2.00
CA ASP A 378 -7.30 -11.13 -2.07
C ASP A 378 -8.71 -10.68 -2.53
N LYS A 379 -9.70 -11.59 -2.40
CA LYS A 379 -11.11 -11.33 -2.74
C LYS A 379 -11.75 -10.23 -1.89
N GLN A 380 -11.34 -10.07 -0.64
CA GLN A 380 -11.82 -9.03 0.28
C GLN A 380 -11.05 -7.71 0.10
N GLY A 381 -9.95 -7.75 -0.64
CA GLY A 381 -9.09 -6.62 -0.91
C GLY A 381 -7.83 -6.55 -0.08
N ILE A 382 -7.66 -7.47 0.87
CA ILE A 382 -6.56 -7.46 1.82
C ILE A 382 -5.26 -7.74 1.09
N LYS A 383 -4.27 -6.85 1.28
CA LYS A 383 -2.92 -6.98 0.73
C LYS A 383 -2.25 -8.27 1.22
N ARG A 384 -1.76 -9.09 0.29
CA ARG A 384 -1.18 -10.41 0.56
C ARG A 384 0.33 -10.39 0.38
N PHE A 385 0.80 -10.37 -0.85
CA PHE A 385 2.22 -10.29 -1.20
C PHE A 385 2.54 -8.94 -1.79
N PHE A 386 3.65 -8.38 -1.35
CA PHE A 386 4.05 -7.05 -1.78
C PHE A 386 5.54 -6.83 -1.56
N VAL A 387 6.12 -5.95 -2.36
CA VAL A 387 7.46 -5.41 -2.15
C VAL A 387 7.44 -3.91 -2.38
N ASN A 388 7.98 -3.16 -1.43
CA ASN A 388 8.27 -1.74 -1.58
C ASN A 388 9.55 -1.38 -0.80
N ASN A 389 9.95 -0.11 -0.87
CA ASN A 389 11.18 0.36 -0.21
C ASN A 389 11.20 0.18 1.31
N HIS A 390 10.04 0.08 1.97
CA HIS A 390 9.92 0.08 3.44
C HIS A 390 9.44 -1.25 4.02
N SER A 391 8.84 -2.10 3.19
CA SER A 391 8.19 -3.33 3.62
C SER A 391 8.05 -4.32 2.48
N LEU A 392 8.13 -5.60 2.82
CA LEU A 392 7.87 -6.71 1.92
C LEU A 392 7.35 -7.92 2.68
N PHE A 393 6.53 -8.69 1.99
CA PHE A 393 6.14 -10.03 2.39
C PHE A 393 6.18 -10.92 1.16
N LEU A 394 7.17 -11.82 1.13
CA LEU A 394 7.40 -12.79 0.08
C LEU A 394 7.43 -14.17 0.73
N ALA A 395 6.32 -14.87 0.66
CA ALA A 395 6.23 -16.24 1.16
C ALA A 395 6.42 -17.24 0.01
N ASP A 396 6.91 -18.42 0.33
CA ASP A 396 7.27 -19.45 -0.66
C ASP A 396 6.11 -19.87 -1.56
N TYR A 397 4.91 -19.99 -0.99
CA TYR A 397 3.70 -20.39 -1.72
C TYR A 397 3.27 -19.38 -2.81
N PHE A 398 3.76 -18.14 -2.76
CA PHE A 398 3.64 -17.19 -3.85
C PHE A 398 4.83 -17.34 -4.82
N PRO A 399 4.62 -17.47 -6.15
CA PRO A 399 5.71 -17.70 -7.12
C PRO A 399 6.54 -16.43 -7.39
N TRP A 400 7.11 -15.81 -6.35
CA TRP A 400 7.99 -14.63 -6.50
C TRP A 400 9.40 -14.99 -7.01
N TYR A 401 9.72 -16.29 -7.03
CA TYR A 401 10.89 -16.84 -7.68
C TYR A 401 10.54 -18.09 -8.48
N PRO A 402 11.35 -18.47 -9.50
CA PRO A 402 11.09 -19.62 -10.35
C PRO A 402 11.13 -20.90 -9.50
N LYS A 403 10.05 -21.68 -9.52
CA LYS A 403 9.93 -22.92 -8.74
C LYS A 403 9.27 -24.04 -9.53
N SER A 404 9.59 -25.29 -9.21
CA SER A 404 8.82 -26.45 -9.69
C SER A 404 7.41 -26.47 -9.07
N GLU A 405 6.47 -27.18 -9.68
CA GLU A 405 5.13 -27.41 -9.12
C GLU A 405 5.24 -28.21 -7.80
N TRP A 406 6.17 -29.17 -7.76
CA TRP A 406 6.45 -29.99 -6.57
C TRP A 406 7.71 -29.52 -5.83
N MET A 407 7.58 -29.22 -4.53
CA MET A 407 8.66 -28.60 -3.73
C MET A 407 9.20 -29.48 -2.59
N GLY A 408 8.89 -30.77 -2.57
CA GLY A 408 9.19 -31.67 -1.45
C GLY A 408 10.67 -31.85 -1.07
N ASN A 409 11.62 -31.50 -1.96
CA ASN A 409 13.06 -31.66 -1.72
C ASN A 409 13.69 -30.45 -1.03
N THR A 410 14.69 -30.70 -0.19
CA THR A 410 15.56 -29.66 0.39
C THR A 410 16.48 -29.09 -0.69
N LYS A 411 16.60 -27.76 -0.74
CA LYS A 411 17.53 -27.02 -1.60
C LYS A 411 18.50 -26.20 -0.77
N LYS A 412 19.65 -25.91 -1.35
CA LYS A 412 20.59 -24.90 -0.85
C LYS A 412 20.17 -23.52 -1.34
N TYR A 413 20.16 -22.53 -0.47
CA TYR A 413 19.83 -21.15 -0.81
C TYR A 413 20.98 -20.22 -0.43
N GLU A 414 21.35 -19.36 -1.37
CA GLU A 414 22.20 -18.20 -1.17
C GLU A 414 21.45 -16.99 -1.74
N VAL A 415 21.13 -16.01 -0.90
CA VAL A 415 20.33 -14.85 -1.26
C VAL A 415 21.09 -13.58 -0.88
N GLU A 416 21.54 -12.85 -1.89
CA GLU A 416 22.14 -11.53 -1.76
C GLU A 416 21.06 -10.46 -2.01
N ILE A 417 20.83 -9.57 -1.04
CA ILE A 417 19.88 -8.45 -1.15
C ILE A 417 20.68 -7.16 -1.30
N GLU A 418 20.75 -6.65 -2.54
CA GLU A 418 21.37 -5.37 -2.84
C GLU A 418 20.54 -4.18 -2.32
N ASP A 419 21.22 -3.13 -1.86
CA ASP A 419 20.62 -1.90 -1.30
C ASP A 419 19.63 -2.15 -0.14
N ASN A 420 19.94 -3.11 0.75
CA ASN A 420 19.06 -3.47 1.84
C ASN A 420 18.93 -2.34 2.90
N ASN A 421 17.82 -1.60 2.85
CA ASN A 421 17.51 -0.49 3.76
C ASN A 421 16.73 -0.91 5.03
N GLY A 422 17.01 -2.08 5.61
CA GLY A 422 16.38 -2.52 6.86
C GLY A 422 16.68 -3.97 7.22
N ARG A 423 16.20 -4.41 8.39
CA ARG A 423 16.34 -5.81 8.82
C ARG A 423 15.34 -6.68 8.06
N VAL A 424 15.85 -7.71 7.40
CA VAL A 424 15.05 -8.74 6.74
C VAL A 424 15.01 -9.96 7.67
N TYR A 425 13.82 -10.49 7.88
CA TYR A 425 13.61 -11.76 8.56
C TYR A 425 13.34 -12.82 7.49
N SER A 426 14.05 -13.94 7.60
CA SER A 426 14.05 -15.02 6.63
C SER A 426 14.12 -16.35 7.37
N SER A 427 13.77 -17.44 6.67
CA SER A 427 14.10 -18.80 7.10
C SER A 427 15.60 -19.07 7.06
N LEU A 428 16.35 -18.29 6.28
CA LEU A 428 17.79 -18.40 6.11
C LEU A 428 18.57 -17.64 7.19
N ASN A 429 19.80 -18.06 7.45
CA ASN A 429 20.70 -17.36 8.36
C ASN A 429 21.40 -16.21 7.65
N GLU A 430 21.41 -15.03 8.29
CA GLU A 430 22.18 -13.88 7.80
C GLU A 430 23.66 -14.10 8.14
N LYS A 431 24.51 -14.16 7.12
CA LYS A 431 25.96 -14.39 7.26
C LYS A 431 26.74 -13.09 7.27
N ASP A 432 26.41 -12.21 6.32
CA ASP A 432 26.92 -10.86 6.17
C ASP A 432 25.75 -9.92 5.87
N ASN A 433 25.96 -8.61 6.01
CA ASN A 433 24.90 -7.62 5.83
C ASN A 433 24.24 -7.74 4.44
N GLY A 434 23.03 -8.29 4.40
CA GLY A 434 22.29 -8.53 3.16
C GLY A 434 22.56 -9.87 2.45
N ILE A 435 23.41 -10.75 2.99
CA ILE A 435 23.67 -12.09 2.44
C ILE A 435 23.09 -13.15 3.39
N PHE A 436 22.18 -13.96 2.86
CA PHE A 436 21.47 -15.01 3.59
C PHE A 436 21.79 -16.38 3.00
N GLU A 437 22.21 -17.32 3.85
CA GLU A 437 22.56 -18.69 3.45
C GLU A 437 21.83 -19.72 4.32
N GLY A 438 21.47 -20.84 3.73
CA GLY A 438 20.87 -21.96 4.45
C GLY A 438 20.34 -23.07 3.55
N GLU A 439 19.81 -24.11 4.18
CA GLU A 439 19.13 -25.21 3.51
C GLU A 439 17.69 -25.29 3.99
N GLY A 440 16.77 -25.57 3.06
CA GLY A 440 15.35 -25.68 3.38
C GLY A 440 14.57 -26.23 2.21
N LYS A 441 13.32 -26.62 2.43
CA LYS A 441 12.42 -26.95 1.31
C LYS A 441 11.90 -25.69 0.61
N GLU A 442 11.88 -24.59 1.36
CA GLU A 442 11.24 -23.33 1.03
C GLU A 442 12.06 -22.14 1.54
N ILE A 443 11.72 -20.94 1.08
CA ILE A 443 12.21 -19.69 1.65
C ILE A 443 11.12 -18.63 1.75
N PHE A 444 11.23 -17.79 2.77
CA PHE A 444 10.43 -16.58 2.88
C PHE A 444 11.32 -15.38 3.19
N LEU A 445 10.84 -14.20 2.80
CA LEU A 445 11.43 -12.94 3.18
C LEU A 445 10.33 -12.04 3.74
N VAL A 446 10.60 -11.46 4.92
CA VAL A 446 9.75 -10.47 5.55
C VAL A 446 10.60 -9.27 5.93
N LYS A 447 10.16 -8.08 5.54
CA LYS A 447 10.77 -6.82 5.97
C LYS A 447 9.65 -5.87 6.31
N ASN A 448 9.76 -5.14 7.41
CA ASN A 448 8.99 -3.93 7.60
C ASN A 448 9.72 -3.05 8.63
N ILE A 449 9.84 -1.75 8.33
CA ILE A 449 10.48 -0.75 9.20
C ILE A 449 9.84 -0.66 10.61
N LEU A 450 8.62 -1.16 10.75
CA LEU A 450 7.82 -1.20 11.97
C LEU A 450 7.95 -2.50 12.77
N LEU A 451 8.70 -3.50 12.26
CA LEU A 451 8.93 -4.73 13.00
C LEU A 451 9.97 -4.53 14.09
N SER A 452 9.67 -5.12 15.24
CA SER A 452 10.59 -5.34 16.33
C SER A 452 10.73 -6.83 16.59
N ASN A 453 11.68 -7.17 17.45
CA ASN A 453 11.78 -8.49 18.05
C ASN A 453 11.67 -8.38 19.57
N HIS A 454 11.12 -9.41 20.22
CA HIS A 454 11.03 -9.54 21.68
C HIS A 454 11.32 -10.97 22.07
N LEU A 455 12.26 -11.18 22.98
CA LEU A 455 12.61 -12.50 23.47
C LEU A 455 11.75 -12.82 24.69
N TYR A 456 10.92 -13.86 24.59
CA TYR A 456 10.05 -14.29 25.69
C TYR A 456 10.09 -15.81 25.83
N LYS A 457 10.37 -16.31 27.06
CA LYS A 457 10.52 -17.74 27.36
C LYS A 457 11.47 -18.50 26.41
N GLY A 458 12.55 -17.84 25.96
CA GLY A 458 13.53 -18.43 25.04
C GLY A 458 13.12 -18.42 23.56
N ILE A 459 11.97 -17.83 23.23
CA ILE A 459 11.44 -17.70 21.87
C ILE A 459 11.56 -16.25 21.41
N GLU A 460 12.17 -16.02 20.25
CA GLU A 460 12.22 -14.71 19.60
C GLU A 460 10.90 -14.46 18.84
N LEU A 461 10.03 -13.60 19.37
CA LEU A 461 8.85 -13.13 18.65
C LEU A 461 9.24 -11.96 17.75
N VAL A 462 8.83 -12.01 16.48
CA VAL A 462 9.02 -10.95 15.49
C VAL A 462 7.66 -10.48 15.01
N GLY A 463 7.40 -9.18 15.15
CA GLY A 463 6.08 -8.62 14.89
C GLY A 463 6.06 -7.11 15.08
N LYS A 464 4.87 -6.51 14.98
CA LYS A 464 4.69 -5.08 15.22
C LYS A 464 5.05 -4.75 16.67
N ALA A 465 5.74 -3.63 16.86
CA ALA A 465 6.18 -3.20 18.19
C ALA A 465 5.05 -2.95 19.20
N GLU A 466 3.82 -2.69 18.76
CA GLU A 466 2.66 -2.55 19.65
C GLU A 466 2.06 -3.90 20.07
N GLU A 467 2.37 -4.99 19.34
CA GLU A 467 1.78 -6.33 19.53
C GLU A 467 2.67 -7.27 20.35
N ILE A 468 4.00 -7.10 20.30
CA ILE A 468 4.95 -8.00 20.97
C ILE A 468 5.78 -7.34 22.07
N LYS A 469 5.36 -6.16 22.55
CA LYS A 469 6.17 -5.35 23.48
C LYS A 469 6.29 -5.95 24.88
N THR A 470 5.23 -6.60 25.32
CA THR A 470 5.10 -7.07 26.71
C THR A 470 4.96 -8.57 26.75
N ASP A 471 5.45 -9.15 27.84
CA ASP A 471 5.35 -10.58 28.14
C ASP A 471 3.90 -11.07 28.12
N VAL A 472 2.95 -10.26 28.60
CA VAL A 472 1.51 -10.61 28.58
C VAL A 472 0.99 -10.73 27.15
N GLN A 473 1.41 -9.85 26.24
CA GLN A 473 1.02 -9.93 24.84
C GLN A 473 1.67 -11.13 24.16
N CYS A 474 2.96 -11.38 24.43
CA CYS A 474 3.67 -12.54 23.91
C CYS A 474 3.04 -13.86 24.39
N GLU A 475 2.63 -13.93 25.66
CA GLU A 475 1.91 -15.07 26.22
C GLU A 475 0.55 -15.29 25.52
N LYS A 476 -0.21 -14.21 25.24
CA LYS A 476 -1.47 -14.32 24.47
C LYS A 476 -1.23 -14.90 23.07
N ILE A 477 -0.18 -14.44 22.40
CA ILE A 477 0.22 -14.91 21.07
C ILE A 477 0.62 -16.39 21.13
N MET A 478 1.52 -16.76 22.05
CA MET A 478 1.95 -18.15 22.22
C MET A 478 0.78 -19.08 22.55
N ASN A 479 -0.14 -18.66 23.41
CA ASN A 479 -1.35 -19.43 23.70
C ASN A 479 -2.26 -19.58 22.47
N ALA A 480 -2.32 -18.59 21.59
CA ALA A 480 -3.05 -18.69 20.33
C ALA A 480 -2.39 -19.70 19.38
N VAL A 481 -1.06 -19.68 19.27
CA VAL A 481 -0.29 -20.68 18.50
C VAL A 481 -0.55 -22.09 19.03
N ASN A 482 -0.43 -22.29 20.34
CA ASN A 482 -0.60 -23.60 20.99
C ASN A 482 -2.03 -24.15 20.89
N ARG A 483 -3.05 -23.28 20.85
CA ARG A 483 -4.45 -23.70 20.67
C ARG A 483 -4.78 -24.13 19.24
N MET A 484 -4.01 -23.62 18.28
CA MET A 484 -4.25 -23.88 16.86
C MET A 484 -3.34 -25.00 16.32
N GLY A 485 -2.15 -25.20 16.88
CA GLY A 485 -1.21 -26.24 16.45
C GLY A 485 -1.25 -27.46 17.36
N ASP A 486 -1.91 -28.54 16.93
CA ASP A 486 -1.58 -29.87 17.45
C ASP A 486 -0.13 -30.20 17.04
N GLY A 487 0.83 -30.10 17.99
CA GLY A 487 2.19 -30.62 17.81
C GLY A 487 3.35 -29.61 17.69
N VAL A 488 3.16 -28.35 18.06
CA VAL A 488 4.17 -27.29 17.86
C VAL A 488 4.74 -26.85 19.20
N ASN A 489 5.74 -27.59 19.67
CA ASN A 489 6.31 -27.35 20.99
C ASN A 489 7.78 -26.88 20.95
N ASP A 490 8.47 -27.00 19.81
CA ASP A 490 9.92 -26.81 19.69
C ASP A 490 10.29 -25.78 18.61
N TYR A 491 9.99 -24.50 18.85
CA TYR A 491 10.44 -23.40 17.99
C TYR A 491 11.18 -22.33 18.79
N LYS A 492 12.24 -21.76 18.20
CA LYS A 492 13.05 -20.69 18.79
C LYS A 492 12.67 -19.31 18.26
N ARG A 493 11.95 -19.22 17.15
CA ARG A 493 11.47 -17.95 16.57
C ARG A 493 10.04 -18.06 16.08
N LEU A 494 9.25 -17.02 16.35
CA LEU A 494 7.86 -16.87 15.90
C LEU A 494 7.70 -15.56 15.13
N ILE A 495 7.34 -15.63 13.85
CA ILE A 495 7.16 -14.46 12.99
C ILE A 495 5.66 -14.28 12.72
N LEU A 496 5.12 -13.15 13.15
CA LEU A 496 3.69 -12.83 13.04
C LEU A 496 3.36 -12.27 11.66
N THR A 497 2.43 -12.85 10.92
CA THR A 497 2.12 -12.51 9.52
C THR A 497 0.63 -12.20 9.30
N PRO A 498 0.23 -11.63 8.14
CA PRO A 498 -1.16 -11.41 7.74
C PRO A 498 -2.00 -12.68 7.83
N GLN A 499 -3.15 -12.63 8.50
CA GLN A 499 -4.03 -13.79 8.63
C GLN A 499 -4.56 -14.30 7.29
N ARG A 500 -4.55 -15.61 7.09
CA ARG A 500 -5.61 -16.30 6.33
C ARG A 500 -6.31 -17.23 7.29
N ASP A 501 -7.62 -17.36 7.13
CA ASP A 501 -8.44 -18.32 7.88
C ASP A 501 -7.72 -19.68 7.99
N LYS A 502 -7.43 -20.05 9.24
CA LYS A 502 -7.20 -21.40 9.78
C LYS A 502 -6.12 -22.34 9.23
N GLU A 503 -5.45 -22.13 8.08
CA GLU A 503 -4.67 -23.24 7.47
C GLU A 503 -3.16 -23.06 7.26
N TYR A 504 -2.56 -21.90 7.54
CA TYR A 504 -1.07 -21.80 7.52
C TYR A 504 -0.40 -22.21 8.83
N LEU A 505 -1.12 -23.02 9.61
CA LEU A 505 -0.57 -23.67 10.78
C LEU A 505 0.44 -24.70 10.31
N LEU A 506 1.70 -24.33 10.49
CA LEU A 506 2.67 -25.19 11.15
C LEU A 506 2.87 -26.55 10.51
N TYR A 507 3.91 -26.64 9.68
CA TYR A 507 4.76 -27.81 9.76
C TYR A 507 6.23 -27.41 9.71
N ASN A 508 7.00 -28.24 10.40
CA ASN A 508 8.44 -28.42 10.53
C ASN A 508 9.24 -28.29 9.22
N LEU A 509 9.09 -27.18 8.49
CA LEU A 509 9.73 -26.91 7.18
C LEU A 509 11.03 -26.12 7.33
N TYR A 510 11.21 -25.46 8.47
CA TYR A 510 12.35 -24.60 8.80
C TYR A 510 12.81 -24.99 10.21
N GLU A 511 14.04 -25.50 10.37
CA GLU A 511 14.57 -25.86 11.69
C GLU A 511 14.40 -24.66 12.66
N ASP A 512 13.67 -24.89 13.76
CA ASP A 512 13.43 -23.94 14.86
C ASP A 512 12.62 -22.64 14.56
N GLN A 513 11.92 -22.49 13.43
CA GLN A 513 11.14 -21.26 13.12
C GLN A 513 9.68 -21.51 12.76
N VAL A 514 8.78 -20.63 13.23
CA VAL A 514 7.34 -20.66 12.94
C VAL A 514 6.87 -19.34 12.37
N ILE A 515 6.13 -19.40 11.26
CA ILE A 515 5.30 -18.30 10.77
C ILE A 515 3.88 -18.49 11.31
N PHE A 516 3.33 -17.45 11.95
CA PHE A 516 1.99 -17.49 12.52
C PHE A 516 1.13 -16.32 12.03
N GLY A 517 -0.04 -16.61 11.48
CA GLY A 517 -1.05 -15.59 11.14
C GLY A 517 -1.91 -15.26 12.36
N ILE A 518 -1.95 -14.00 12.80
CA ILE A 518 -2.83 -13.58 13.91
C ILE A 518 -4.25 -13.38 13.39
N HIS A 519 -5.27 -13.90 14.10
CA HIS A 519 -6.68 -13.60 13.83
C HIS A 519 -6.96 -12.08 13.90
N ASP A 520 -7.23 -11.43 12.77
CA ASP A 520 -7.55 -9.99 12.76
C ASP A 520 -9.06 -9.72 12.81
N THR A 521 -9.92 -10.73 12.66
CA THR A 521 -11.38 -10.59 12.84
C THR A 521 -12.09 -11.92 13.08
N ASP A 522 -12.75 -12.07 14.24
CA ASP A 522 -14.00 -12.84 14.29
C ASP A 522 -15.24 -11.93 14.40
N GLU A 523 -15.12 -10.60 14.61
CA GLU A 523 -16.30 -9.84 15.08
C GLU A 523 -16.57 -8.46 14.45
N VAL A 524 -15.73 -7.90 13.59
CA VAL A 524 -15.91 -6.47 13.20
C VAL A 524 -17.00 -6.26 12.14
N LEU A 525 -17.41 -7.29 11.38
CA LEU A 525 -18.40 -7.14 10.30
C LEU A 525 -19.58 -8.14 10.31
N GLN A 526 -19.71 -9.01 11.30
CA GLN A 526 -20.91 -9.87 11.39
C GLN A 526 -22.17 -9.12 11.85
N TYR A 527 -22.06 -7.89 12.35
CA TYR A 527 -23.20 -7.09 12.83
C TYR A 527 -23.92 -6.26 11.74
N GLY A 528 -23.78 -6.62 10.46
CA GLY A 528 -24.35 -5.86 9.34
C GLY A 528 -24.99 -6.69 8.23
N ARG A 529 -25.56 -7.87 8.54
CA ARG A 529 -26.50 -8.56 7.65
C ARG A 529 -27.91 -8.53 8.21
#